data_AF-A0AAW2KL73-F1
#
_entry.id   AF-A0AAW2KL73-F1
#
_cell.length_a   1.000
_cell.length_b   1.000
_cell.length_c   1.000
_cell.angle_alpha   90.00
_cell.angle_beta   90.00
_cell.angle_gamma   90.00
#
_symmetry.space_group_name_H-M   'P 1'
#
loop_
_entity.id
_entity.type
_entity.pdbx_description
1 polymer ?
#
loop_
_entity_poly.entity_id
_entity_poly.type
_entity_poly.pdbx_seq_one_letter_code
_entity_poly.pdbx_strand_id
1 'polypeptide(L)'
;MAEGMGPFQKMVVSRKGEFVASFTHDGRLLVMSTDFSDVIIEYACESALPPEQLAWCGLDSVLLYWDDMLLMVGPYGDPVRYIYDEPIILIPECDGVRILSNTSMEFLHRVPDSTVSIFQIGSTLPAALLYDALEHFDRRSAKADENLRLIRSSLPEAVEACIDAAGYEFDISQQRTLLRAASYGQTFSSHFQRDSIQEMCKTLRVLNAVRHVEIGIPLSIQQYKLLTPSVLINRLINAHKHLLALRISEYLGMNQEVVLMHWTCTKISASAAIPDASLLDILLDKLKLCKGISYAAVAAHADKSGRRKLAAMLVEHEPRSSKQIPLLLSIGEEDTALMKATESGDTDLVYLVLFHIWRKRAPLEFFSTIQARPLARDLFVTYARSYKHEFLKDFFLSTGQLQDVAFLLWKESWELARNPMASKGSPLHGPRIKLIEKAHNLFTETKEHMFESKAAEEHAKLLSFWLSLSFFNEMLNTDPLQATAESNMSFREAWYWLKVFALATIRDWDALEKFSKEKRPPIGYRPFVEACVDAGEKDQALKYIPKLADPRERAEAYAKIGMAKEAADAASQAKDGELLGRLKLTFAQNAAAASIFDTLRDRLSFQGVS
;
A
#
# COMPACT_ATOMS: atom_id res chain seq x y z
N MET A 1 -24.00 -51.03 -26.55
CA MET A 1 -25.36 -51.06 -26.00
C MET A 1 -25.87 -52.48 -26.16
N ALA A 2 -26.20 -53.16 -25.07
CA ALA A 2 -26.84 -54.47 -25.16
C ALA A 2 -28.19 -54.33 -25.88
N GLU A 3 -28.50 -55.27 -26.77
CA GLU A 3 -29.79 -55.31 -27.48
C GLU A 3 -30.94 -55.37 -26.46
N GLY A 4 -31.91 -54.45 -26.56
CA GLY A 4 -33.13 -54.46 -25.74
C GLY A 4 -33.22 -53.42 -24.60
N MET A 5 -32.25 -52.51 -24.46
CA MET A 5 -32.26 -51.49 -23.40
C MET A 5 -33.01 -50.19 -23.76
N GLY A 6 -33.47 -49.99 -25.00
CA GLY A 6 -34.10 -48.74 -25.42
C GLY A 6 -35.27 -48.93 -26.38
N PRO A 7 -35.93 -47.84 -26.80
CA PRO A 7 -35.64 -46.44 -26.49
C PRO A 7 -35.94 -46.01 -25.03
N PHE A 8 -35.08 -45.15 -24.49
CA PHE A 8 -35.28 -44.46 -23.21
C PHE A 8 -36.15 -43.22 -23.41
N GLN A 9 -37.19 -43.06 -22.59
CA GLN A 9 -38.09 -41.90 -22.60
C GLN A 9 -37.68 -40.82 -21.60
N LYS A 10 -37.13 -41.23 -20.44
CA LYS A 10 -36.59 -40.32 -19.41
C LYS A 10 -35.35 -40.90 -18.78
N MET A 11 -34.44 -40.03 -18.36
CA MET A 11 -33.19 -40.41 -17.70
C MET A 11 -32.80 -39.36 -16.67
N VAL A 12 -32.26 -39.81 -15.53
CA VAL A 12 -31.72 -38.94 -14.48
C VAL A 12 -30.48 -39.58 -13.86
N VAL A 13 -29.44 -38.76 -13.68
CA VAL A 13 -28.16 -39.19 -13.13
C VAL A 13 -28.19 -39.08 -11.60
N SER A 14 -27.59 -40.04 -10.90
CA SER A 14 -27.45 -40.00 -9.45
C SER A 14 -26.58 -38.84 -9.01
N ARG A 15 -26.74 -38.37 -7.77
CA ARG A 15 -26.03 -37.17 -7.28
C ARG A 15 -24.50 -37.30 -7.34
N LYS A 16 -23.97 -38.52 -7.16
CA LYS A 16 -22.52 -38.80 -7.26
C LYS A 16 -22.04 -39.05 -8.69
N GLY A 17 -22.95 -39.20 -9.65
CA GLY A 17 -22.62 -39.50 -11.04
C GLY A 17 -22.23 -40.96 -11.29
N GLU A 18 -22.52 -41.87 -10.34
CA GLU A 18 -22.15 -43.29 -10.40
C GLU A 18 -23.22 -44.15 -11.11
N PHE A 19 -24.48 -43.69 -11.09
CA PHE A 19 -25.61 -44.43 -11.63
C PHE A 19 -26.54 -43.54 -12.45
N VAL A 20 -27.26 -44.14 -13.39
CA VAL A 20 -28.28 -43.50 -14.20
C VAL A 20 -29.57 -44.30 -14.06
N ALA A 21 -30.63 -43.63 -13.63
CA ALA A 21 -31.97 -44.19 -13.66
C ALA A 21 -32.63 -43.79 -14.98
N SER A 22 -33.24 -44.74 -15.66
CA SER A 22 -33.86 -44.54 -16.96
C SER A 22 -35.22 -45.24 -17.02
N PHE A 23 -36.17 -44.60 -17.70
CA PHE A 23 -37.49 -45.18 -17.97
C PHE A 23 -37.58 -45.51 -19.45
N THR A 24 -37.87 -46.76 -19.78
CA THR A 24 -37.94 -47.28 -21.15
C THR A 24 -39.35 -47.22 -21.71
N HIS A 25 -39.46 -47.21 -23.04
CA HIS A 25 -40.74 -47.15 -23.75
C HIS A 25 -41.72 -48.32 -23.48
N ASP A 26 -41.21 -49.46 -23.02
CA ASP A 26 -41.98 -50.65 -22.67
C ASP A 26 -42.38 -50.67 -21.19
N GLY A 27 -42.22 -49.54 -20.48
CA GLY A 27 -42.68 -49.38 -19.11
C GLY A 27 -41.74 -49.97 -18.05
N ARG A 28 -40.44 -50.10 -18.33
CA ARG A 28 -39.45 -50.55 -17.34
C ARG A 28 -38.64 -49.38 -16.77
N LEU A 29 -38.37 -49.43 -15.48
CA LEU A 29 -37.32 -48.67 -14.83
C LEU A 29 -36.04 -49.49 -14.88
N LEU A 30 -34.99 -48.92 -15.47
CA LEU A 30 -33.64 -49.47 -15.49
C LEU A 30 -32.69 -48.52 -14.77
N VAL A 31 -32.07 -48.99 -13.69
CA VAL A 31 -30.94 -48.32 -13.03
C VAL A 31 -29.67 -49.03 -13.46
N MET A 32 -28.74 -48.26 -14.01
CA MET A 32 -27.50 -48.77 -14.58
C MET A 32 -26.31 -47.92 -14.16
N SER A 33 -25.12 -48.47 -14.30
CA SER A 33 -23.89 -47.69 -14.21
C SER A 33 -23.85 -46.59 -15.28
N THR A 34 -23.15 -45.48 -15.01
CA THR A 34 -23.11 -44.31 -15.91
C THR A 34 -22.49 -44.58 -17.28
N ASP A 35 -21.71 -45.66 -17.39
CA ASP A 35 -21.13 -46.17 -18.63
C ASP A 35 -22.05 -47.19 -19.35
N PHE A 36 -23.27 -47.42 -18.84
CA PHE A 36 -24.27 -48.32 -19.40
C PHE A 36 -23.79 -49.77 -19.53
N SER A 37 -22.80 -50.17 -18.75
CA SER A 37 -22.22 -51.52 -18.78
C SER A 37 -23.07 -52.51 -17.98
N ASP A 38 -23.49 -52.11 -16.78
CA ASP A 38 -24.17 -52.98 -15.84
C ASP A 38 -25.55 -52.45 -15.45
N VAL A 39 -26.57 -53.32 -15.51
CA VAL A 39 -27.92 -53.04 -14.98
C VAL A 39 -27.99 -53.56 -13.55
N ILE A 40 -28.35 -52.65 -12.64
CA ILE A 40 -28.38 -52.90 -11.19
C ILE A 40 -29.82 -53.14 -10.74
N ILE A 41 -30.77 -52.36 -11.26
CA ILE A 41 -32.19 -52.50 -10.96
C ILE A 41 -32.93 -52.57 -12.29
N GLU A 42 -33.76 -53.59 -12.43
CA GLU A 42 -34.74 -53.71 -13.51
C GLU A 42 -36.11 -53.93 -12.88
N TYR A 43 -37.03 -53.00 -13.11
CA TYR A 43 -38.38 -53.06 -12.56
C TYR A 43 -39.43 -52.76 -13.62
N ALA A 44 -40.36 -53.69 -13.84
CA ALA A 44 -41.48 -53.50 -14.75
C ALA A 44 -42.60 -52.72 -14.06
N CYS A 45 -42.89 -51.52 -14.55
CA CYS A 45 -43.98 -50.67 -14.08
C CYS A 45 -45.31 -51.12 -14.69
N GLU A 46 -46.42 -50.77 -14.03
CA GLU A 46 -47.78 -51.13 -14.47
C GLU A 46 -48.25 -50.35 -15.71
N SER A 47 -47.54 -49.28 -16.08
CA SER A 47 -47.84 -48.40 -17.21
C SER A 47 -46.60 -48.16 -18.06
N ALA A 48 -46.81 -48.12 -19.39
CA ALA A 48 -45.81 -47.71 -20.36
C ALA A 48 -45.77 -46.19 -20.59
N LEU A 49 -46.68 -45.43 -19.95
CA LEU A 49 -46.63 -43.97 -19.98
C LEU A 49 -45.44 -43.47 -19.16
N PRO A 50 -44.61 -42.54 -19.69
CA PRO A 50 -43.48 -42.01 -18.95
C PRO A 50 -43.94 -41.27 -17.69
N PRO A 51 -43.25 -41.43 -16.55
CA PRO A 51 -43.55 -40.66 -15.34
C PRO A 51 -43.37 -39.18 -15.61
N GLU A 52 -44.16 -38.31 -15.00
CA GLU A 52 -44.00 -36.85 -15.06
C GLU A 52 -42.65 -36.41 -14.48
N GLN A 53 -42.24 -37.00 -13.37
CA GLN A 53 -40.94 -36.78 -12.76
C GLN A 53 -40.25 -38.09 -12.41
N LEU A 54 -38.95 -38.12 -12.70
CA LEU A 54 -38.03 -39.20 -12.34
C LEU A 54 -36.93 -38.57 -11.49
N ALA A 55 -36.85 -38.94 -10.22
CA ALA A 55 -35.94 -38.30 -9.27
C ALA A 55 -35.23 -39.34 -8.37
N TRP A 56 -33.98 -39.08 -8.02
CA TRP A 56 -33.27 -39.89 -7.03
C TRP A 56 -33.68 -39.49 -5.62
N CYS A 57 -33.95 -40.49 -4.78
CA CYS A 57 -34.16 -40.34 -3.34
C CYS A 57 -32.97 -40.94 -2.59
N GLY A 58 -32.13 -40.05 -2.05
CA GLY A 58 -30.85 -40.45 -1.47
C GLY A 58 -29.88 -41.02 -2.52
N LEU A 59 -29.15 -42.06 -2.16
CA LEU A 59 -28.14 -42.67 -3.04
C LEU A 59 -28.67 -43.86 -3.85
N ASP A 60 -29.64 -44.59 -3.30
CA ASP A 60 -29.90 -45.95 -3.75
C ASP A 60 -31.32 -46.13 -4.32
N SER A 61 -32.23 -45.18 -4.12
CA SER A 61 -33.63 -45.34 -4.55
C SER A 61 -34.08 -44.29 -5.55
N VAL A 62 -35.02 -44.66 -6.40
CA VAL A 62 -35.57 -43.84 -7.49
C VAL A 62 -37.07 -43.67 -7.29
N LEU A 63 -37.53 -42.43 -7.43
CA LEU A 63 -38.92 -42.04 -7.42
C LEU A 63 -39.43 -41.82 -8.84
N LEU A 64 -40.60 -42.39 -9.12
CA LEU A 64 -41.35 -42.23 -10.35
C LEU A 64 -42.71 -41.66 -9.98
N TYR A 65 -43.03 -40.49 -10.51
CA TYR A 65 -44.30 -39.81 -10.23
C TYR A 65 -45.16 -39.74 -11.49
N TRP A 66 -46.42 -40.16 -11.37
CA TRP A 66 -47.48 -39.98 -12.35
C TRP A 66 -48.66 -39.34 -11.64
N ASP A 67 -49.32 -38.34 -12.23
CA ASP A 67 -50.60 -37.73 -11.78
C ASP A 67 -50.90 -37.78 -10.26
N ASP A 68 -51.43 -38.89 -9.73
CA ASP A 68 -51.76 -39.10 -8.32
C ASP A 68 -50.87 -40.13 -7.58
N MET A 69 -49.95 -40.82 -8.26
CA MET A 69 -49.18 -41.94 -7.76
C MET A 69 -47.68 -41.70 -7.80
N LEU A 70 -47.04 -41.81 -6.63
CA LEU A 70 -45.59 -41.77 -6.44
C LEU A 70 -45.07 -43.18 -6.08
N LEU A 71 -44.26 -43.75 -6.96
CA LEU A 71 -43.62 -45.04 -6.78
C LEU A 71 -42.16 -44.87 -6.37
N MET A 72 -41.76 -45.50 -5.29
CA MET A 72 -40.37 -45.60 -4.85
C MET A 72 -39.83 -46.99 -5.12
N VAL A 73 -38.78 -47.08 -5.93
CA VAL A 73 -38.09 -48.32 -6.27
C VAL A 73 -36.67 -48.26 -5.74
N GLY A 74 -36.30 -49.22 -4.89
CA GLY A 74 -34.93 -49.39 -4.39
C GLY A 74 -34.32 -50.71 -4.88
N PRO A 75 -33.03 -50.95 -4.60
CA PRO A 75 -32.32 -52.18 -4.99
C PRO A 75 -32.76 -53.40 -4.18
N TYR A 76 -33.37 -53.17 -3.01
CA TYR A 76 -33.78 -54.23 -2.09
C TYR A 76 -35.23 -54.02 -1.67
N GLY A 77 -36.00 -55.10 -1.67
CA GLY A 77 -37.39 -55.13 -1.21
C GLY A 77 -38.42 -54.77 -2.28
N ASP A 78 -39.69 -54.82 -1.88
CA ASP A 78 -40.81 -54.47 -2.73
C ASP A 78 -40.92 -52.95 -2.89
N PRO A 79 -41.39 -52.46 -4.05
CA PRO A 79 -41.58 -51.04 -4.29
C PRO A 79 -42.68 -50.47 -3.40
N VAL A 80 -42.48 -49.23 -2.94
CA VAL A 80 -43.42 -48.54 -2.05
C VAL A 80 -44.24 -47.54 -2.86
N ARG A 81 -45.56 -47.53 -2.64
CA ARG A 81 -46.52 -46.65 -3.34
C ARG A 81 -47.08 -45.62 -2.38
N TYR A 82 -47.08 -44.36 -2.81
CA TYR A 82 -47.74 -43.25 -2.14
C TYR A 82 -48.78 -42.66 -3.09
N ILE A 83 -49.97 -42.38 -2.58
CA ILE A 83 -51.08 -41.78 -3.34
C ILE A 83 -51.30 -40.37 -2.81
N TYR A 84 -51.37 -39.41 -3.71
CA TYR A 84 -51.54 -38.00 -3.42
C TYR A 84 -52.82 -37.47 -4.07
N ASP A 85 -53.62 -36.72 -3.31
CA ASP A 85 -54.86 -36.11 -3.79
C ASP A 85 -54.62 -34.78 -4.56
N GLU A 86 -53.39 -34.26 -4.51
CA GLU A 86 -52.97 -33.00 -5.13
C GLU A 86 -51.71 -33.22 -5.99
N PRO A 87 -51.51 -32.43 -7.05
CA PRO A 87 -50.30 -32.50 -7.85
C PRO A 87 -49.07 -32.14 -7.01
N ILE A 88 -48.00 -32.93 -7.14
CA ILE A 88 -46.76 -32.75 -6.38
C ILE A 88 -45.55 -32.47 -7.27
N ILE A 89 -44.55 -31.81 -6.68
CA ILE A 89 -43.24 -31.58 -7.28
C ILE A 89 -42.17 -32.21 -6.40
N LEU A 90 -41.32 -33.03 -7.01
CA LEU A 90 -40.18 -33.68 -6.38
C LEU A 90 -38.94 -32.79 -6.53
N ILE A 91 -38.32 -32.44 -5.40
CA ILE A 91 -37.05 -31.74 -5.34
C ILE A 91 -36.01 -32.67 -4.70
N PRO A 92 -35.08 -33.24 -5.50
CA PRO A 92 -34.07 -34.15 -4.99
C PRO A 92 -33.06 -33.40 -4.11
N GLU A 93 -32.79 -33.94 -2.92
CA GLU A 93 -31.82 -33.44 -1.93
C GLU A 93 -30.66 -34.45 -1.75
N CYS A 94 -29.77 -34.25 -0.77
CA CYS A 94 -28.60 -35.13 -0.61
C CYS A 94 -28.93 -36.49 0.00
N ASP A 95 -30.03 -36.53 0.72
CA ASP A 95 -30.39 -37.56 1.68
C ASP A 95 -31.85 -38.01 1.54
N GLY A 96 -32.56 -37.46 0.56
CA GLY A 96 -33.97 -37.72 0.31
C GLY A 96 -34.52 -36.82 -0.77
N VAL A 97 -35.85 -36.67 -0.80
CA VAL A 97 -36.58 -35.80 -1.73
C VAL A 97 -37.56 -34.96 -0.94
N ARG A 98 -37.60 -33.65 -1.21
CA ARG A 98 -38.70 -32.81 -0.76
C ARG A 98 -39.85 -32.93 -1.74
N ILE A 99 -41.03 -33.24 -1.22
CA ILE A 99 -42.26 -33.34 -1.97
C ILE A 99 -43.06 -32.08 -1.65
N LEU A 100 -43.30 -31.25 -2.66
CA LEU A 100 -44.07 -30.03 -2.54
C LEU A 100 -45.44 -30.23 -3.18
N SER A 101 -46.49 -30.04 -2.39
CA SER A 101 -47.86 -29.92 -2.88
C SER A 101 -48.32 -28.45 -2.78
N ASN A 102 -49.60 -28.18 -3.07
CA ASN A 102 -50.16 -26.84 -2.88
C ASN A 102 -50.36 -26.49 -1.40
N THR A 103 -50.40 -27.50 -0.52
CA THR A 103 -50.80 -27.36 0.89
C THR A 103 -49.73 -27.80 1.88
N SER A 104 -48.82 -28.70 1.49
CA SER A 104 -47.82 -29.32 2.35
C SER A 104 -46.43 -29.37 1.72
N MET A 105 -45.42 -29.47 2.58
CA MET A 105 -44.07 -29.85 2.19
C MET A 105 -43.66 -31.05 3.04
N GLU A 106 -43.39 -32.16 2.37
CA GLU A 106 -42.97 -33.41 2.98
C GLU A 106 -41.51 -33.70 2.64
N PHE A 107 -40.85 -34.48 3.49
CA PHE A 107 -39.49 -34.94 3.22
C PHE A 107 -39.46 -36.47 3.26
N LEU A 108 -39.29 -37.07 2.09
CA LEU A 108 -39.18 -38.50 1.93
C LEU A 108 -37.71 -38.91 1.93
N HIS A 109 -37.32 -39.79 2.85
CA HIS A 109 -35.97 -40.33 2.92
C HIS A 109 -35.97 -41.77 3.44
N ARG A 110 -34.84 -42.47 3.23
CA ARG A 110 -34.63 -43.78 3.83
C ARG A 110 -34.50 -43.63 5.36
N VAL A 111 -35.20 -44.49 6.10
CA VAL A 111 -35.05 -44.57 7.55
C VAL A 111 -33.62 -45.01 7.91
N PRO A 112 -32.88 -44.25 8.74
CA PRO A 112 -31.51 -44.59 9.11
C PRO A 112 -31.40 -45.88 9.91
N ASP A 113 -30.31 -46.63 9.72
CA ASP A 113 -30.10 -47.93 10.37
C ASP A 113 -30.04 -47.80 11.91
N SER A 114 -29.54 -46.67 12.43
CA SER A 114 -29.56 -46.35 13.86
C SER A 114 -30.99 -46.24 14.41
N THR A 115 -31.89 -45.61 13.66
CA THR A 115 -33.30 -45.48 14.04
C THR A 115 -34.02 -46.82 13.97
N VAL A 116 -33.78 -47.60 12.91
CA VAL A 116 -34.30 -48.97 12.78
C VAL A 116 -33.83 -49.83 13.94
N SER A 117 -32.55 -49.75 14.32
CA SER A 117 -32.01 -50.57 15.42
C SER A 117 -32.70 -50.35 16.77
N ILE A 118 -33.26 -49.16 16.99
CA ILE A 118 -33.91 -48.77 18.24
C ILE A 118 -35.41 -49.05 18.19
N PHE A 119 -36.09 -48.64 17.11
CA PHE A 119 -37.56 -48.61 17.06
C PHE A 119 -38.19 -49.76 16.27
N GLN A 120 -37.41 -50.62 15.62
CA GLN A 120 -37.95 -51.81 14.97
C GLN A 120 -38.67 -52.69 16.01
N ILE A 121 -39.90 -53.09 15.68
CA ILE A 121 -40.74 -53.90 16.57
C ILE A 121 -40.01 -55.22 16.87
N GLY A 122 -39.80 -55.49 18.16
CA GLY A 122 -39.10 -56.68 18.63
C GLY A 122 -37.57 -56.62 18.48
N SER A 123 -36.99 -55.43 18.27
CA SER A 123 -35.55 -55.26 18.25
C SER A 123 -34.93 -55.65 19.59
N THR A 124 -33.96 -56.56 19.55
CA THR A 124 -33.12 -56.95 20.68
C THR A 124 -31.69 -56.42 20.55
N LEU A 125 -31.49 -55.46 19.63
CA LEU A 125 -30.18 -54.87 19.39
C LEU A 125 -29.74 -54.00 20.57
N PRO A 126 -28.41 -53.79 20.74
CA PRO A 126 -27.89 -53.06 21.91
C PRO A 126 -28.50 -51.66 22.11
N ALA A 127 -28.79 -50.95 21.03
CA ALA A 127 -29.39 -49.61 21.07
C ALA A 127 -30.86 -49.63 21.55
N ALA A 128 -31.67 -50.60 21.10
CA ALA A 128 -33.03 -50.80 21.59
C ALA A 128 -33.03 -51.18 23.08
N LEU A 129 -32.18 -52.12 23.49
CA LEU A 129 -32.08 -52.53 24.89
C LEU A 129 -31.62 -51.38 25.81
N LEU A 130 -30.75 -50.49 25.33
CA LEU A 130 -30.36 -49.28 26.05
C LEU A 130 -31.54 -48.29 26.19
N TYR A 131 -32.32 -48.11 25.13
CA TYR A 131 -33.52 -47.27 25.14
C TYR A 131 -34.57 -47.82 26.12
N ASP A 132 -34.83 -49.13 26.08
CA ASP A 132 -35.73 -49.83 27.01
C ASP A 132 -35.21 -49.78 28.45
N ALA A 133 -33.89 -49.88 28.64
CA ALA A 133 -33.28 -49.75 29.96
C ALA A 133 -33.54 -48.37 30.58
N LEU A 134 -33.51 -47.30 29.77
CA LEU A 134 -33.90 -45.96 30.24
C LEU A 134 -35.39 -45.94 30.66
N GLU A 135 -36.28 -46.53 29.87
CA GLU A 135 -37.71 -46.58 30.22
C GLU A 135 -37.96 -47.36 31.51
N HIS A 136 -37.29 -48.50 31.69
CA HIS A 136 -37.32 -49.27 32.92
C HIS A 136 -36.72 -48.51 34.11
N PHE A 137 -35.66 -47.72 33.88
CA PHE A 137 -35.06 -46.86 34.89
C PHE A 137 -36.03 -45.76 35.34
N ASP A 138 -36.69 -45.08 34.40
CA ASP A 138 -37.71 -44.06 34.71
C ASP A 138 -38.89 -44.68 35.50
N ARG A 139 -39.21 -45.96 35.26
CA ARG A 139 -40.19 -46.76 36.04
C ARG A 139 -39.66 -47.35 37.34
N ARG A 140 -38.39 -47.12 37.70
CA ARG A 140 -37.71 -47.69 38.89
C ARG A 140 -37.73 -49.23 38.93
N SER A 141 -37.64 -49.87 37.77
CA SER A 141 -37.61 -51.33 37.63
C SER A 141 -36.17 -51.87 37.66
N ALA A 142 -35.96 -53.00 38.34
CA ALA A 142 -34.68 -53.70 38.34
C ALA A 142 -34.25 -54.20 36.95
N LYS A 143 -35.21 -54.37 36.03
CA LYS A 143 -34.96 -54.76 34.63
C LYS A 143 -34.02 -53.82 33.88
N ALA A 144 -33.89 -52.56 34.32
CA ALA A 144 -32.94 -51.63 33.75
C ALA A 144 -31.48 -52.13 33.88
N ASP A 145 -31.12 -52.68 35.05
CA ASP A 145 -29.77 -53.23 35.29
C ASP A 145 -29.55 -54.54 34.51
N GLU A 146 -30.59 -55.37 34.38
CA GLU A 146 -30.54 -56.58 33.56
C GLU A 146 -30.22 -56.26 32.10
N ASN A 147 -30.96 -55.33 31.49
CA ASN A 147 -30.72 -54.90 30.11
C ASN A 147 -29.33 -54.29 29.93
N LEU A 148 -28.86 -53.45 30.87
CA LEU A 148 -27.52 -52.88 30.81
C LEU A 148 -26.40 -53.93 30.90
N ARG A 149 -26.58 -54.97 31.72
CA ARG A 149 -25.61 -56.06 31.82
C ARG A 149 -25.50 -56.85 30.52
N LEU A 150 -26.61 -57.06 29.82
CA LEU A 150 -26.63 -57.76 28.54
C LEU A 150 -25.82 -57.02 27.45
N ILE A 151 -25.83 -55.69 27.48
CA ILE A 151 -25.19 -54.86 26.44
C ILE A 151 -23.84 -54.28 26.85
N ARG A 152 -23.27 -54.69 27.99
CA ARG A 152 -22.07 -54.05 28.56
C ARG A 152 -20.87 -53.98 27.59
N SER A 153 -20.70 -54.99 26.74
CA SER A 153 -19.62 -55.05 25.75
C SER A 153 -19.85 -54.12 24.55
N SER A 154 -21.10 -53.93 24.13
CA SER A 154 -21.51 -53.11 22.97
C SER A 154 -22.14 -51.77 23.37
N LEU A 155 -22.01 -51.39 24.64
CA LEU A 155 -22.57 -50.16 25.19
C LEU A 155 -22.08 -48.88 24.47
N PRO A 156 -20.80 -48.74 24.09
CA PRO A 156 -20.36 -47.58 23.30
C PRO A 156 -21.10 -47.45 21.97
N GLU A 157 -21.31 -48.56 21.25
CA GLU A 157 -22.03 -48.61 19.97
C GLU A 157 -23.52 -48.27 20.16
N ALA A 158 -24.13 -48.79 21.24
CA ALA A 158 -25.52 -48.48 21.60
C ALA A 158 -25.72 -46.98 21.90
N VAL A 159 -24.78 -46.38 22.62
CA VAL A 159 -24.79 -44.93 22.92
C VAL A 159 -24.62 -44.13 21.62
N GLU A 160 -23.69 -44.50 20.75
CA GLU A 160 -23.49 -43.84 19.45
C GLU A 160 -24.74 -43.95 18.56
N ALA A 161 -25.36 -45.13 18.47
CA ALA A 161 -26.60 -45.32 17.73
C ALA A 161 -27.75 -44.45 18.26
N CYS A 162 -27.88 -44.30 19.60
CA CYS A 162 -28.87 -43.39 20.18
C CYS A 162 -28.60 -41.92 19.84
N ILE A 163 -27.33 -41.50 19.84
CA ILE A 163 -26.92 -40.13 19.45
C ILE A 163 -27.23 -39.89 17.97
N ASP A 164 -26.85 -40.83 17.11
CA ASP A 164 -27.05 -40.74 15.66
C ASP A 164 -28.54 -40.71 15.31
N ALA A 165 -29.35 -41.63 15.88
CA ALA A 165 -30.80 -41.65 15.69
C ALA A 165 -31.44 -40.31 16.12
N ALA A 166 -30.98 -39.72 17.23
CA ALA A 166 -31.49 -38.40 17.66
C ALA A 166 -31.24 -37.30 16.61
N GLY A 167 -30.19 -37.41 15.80
CA GLY A 167 -29.86 -36.47 14.73
C GLY A 167 -30.87 -36.47 13.57
N TYR A 168 -31.48 -37.62 13.29
CA TYR A 168 -32.43 -37.80 12.19
C TYR A 168 -33.87 -37.51 12.58
N GLU A 169 -34.21 -37.61 13.87
CA GLU A 169 -35.54 -37.29 14.35
C GLU A 169 -35.87 -35.79 14.23
N PHE A 170 -37.14 -35.49 13.93
CA PHE A 170 -37.67 -34.13 13.90
C PHE A 170 -38.49 -33.79 15.15
N ASP A 171 -39.06 -34.79 15.82
CA ASP A 171 -39.76 -34.57 17.08
C ASP A 171 -38.78 -34.29 18.24
N ILE A 172 -38.96 -33.12 18.86
CA ILE A 172 -38.15 -32.66 19.98
C ILE A 172 -38.27 -33.62 21.18
N SER A 173 -39.43 -34.24 21.39
CA SER A 173 -39.61 -35.16 22.52
C SER A 173 -38.78 -36.43 22.35
N GLN A 174 -38.81 -37.03 21.16
CA GLN A 174 -38.00 -38.21 20.81
C GLN A 174 -36.50 -37.90 20.81
N GLN A 175 -36.07 -36.79 20.22
CA GLN A 175 -34.67 -36.34 20.27
C GLN A 175 -34.15 -36.26 21.71
N ARG A 176 -34.93 -35.69 22.63
CA ARG A 176 -34.57 -35.58 24.05
C ARG A 176 -34.47 -36.95 24.71
N THR A 177 -35.41 -37.85 24.43
CA THR A 177 -35.40 -39.20 25.01
C THR A 177 -34.22 -40.02 24.52
N LEU A 178 -33.90 -39.97 23.23
CA LEU A 178 -32.72 -40.64 22.65
C LEU A 178 -31.41 -40.11 23.24
N LEU A 179 -31.27 -38.79 23.39
CA LEU A 179 -30.10 -38.19 24.05
C LEU A 179 -30.03 -38.50 25.54
N ARG A 180 -31.18 -38.64 26.23
CA ARG A 180 -31.22 -39.13 27.63
C ARG A 180 -30.76 -40.58 27.71
N ALA A 181 -31.14 -41.44 26.76
CA ALA A 181 -30.72 -42.84 26.71
C ALA A 181 -29.21 -42.94 26.48
N ALA A 182 -28.69 -42.15 25.55
CA ALA A 182 -27.25 -42.02 25.32
C ALA A 182 -26.50 -41.53 26.59
N SER A 183 -27.01 -40.48 27.24
CA SER A 183 -26.42 -39.96 28.48
C SER A 183 -26.49 -40.96 29.63
N TYR A 184 -27.57 -41.75 29.71
CA TYR A 184 -27.71 -42.82 30.69
C TYR A 184 -26.67 -43.91 30.46
N GLY A 185 -26.57 -44.44 29.23
CA GLY A 185 -25.57 -45.44 28.87
C GLY A 185 -24.12 -44.97 29.07
N GLN A 186 -23.84 -43.69 28.79
CA GLN A 186 -22.52 -43.10 29.01
C GLN A 186 -22.05 -43.21 30.46
N THR A 187 -22.94 -43.16 31.46
CA THR A 187 -22.57 -43.27 32.88
C THR A 187 -21.93 -44.62 33.24
N PHE A 188 -22.23 -45.67 32.46
CA PHE A 188 -21.70 -47.02 32.66
C PHE A 188 -20.51 -47.36 31.73
N SER A 189 -20.11 -46.42 30.86
CA SER A 189 -18.97 -46.58 29.96
C SER A 189 -17.86 -45.57 30.30
N SER A 190 -16.70 -46.06 30.74
CA SER A 190 -15.54 -45.22 31.05
C SER A 190 -14.75 -44.76 29.81
N HIS A 191 -14.96 -45.37 28.65
CA HIS A 191 -14.15 -45.19 27.44
C HIS A 191 -14.83 -44.33 26.35
N PHE A 192 -16.01 -43.78 26.60
CA PHE A 192 -16.76 -43.03 25.58
C PHE A 192 -16.42 -41.52 25.58
N GLN A 193 -16.26 -40.95 24.39
CA GLN A 193 -15.97 -39.52 24.21
C GLN A 193 -17.17 -38.67 24.67
N ARG A 194 -16.96 -37.77 25.63
CA ARG A 194 -18.05 -36.96 26.20
C ARG A 194 -18.59 -35.90 25.26
N ASP A 195 -17.78 -35.51 24.27
CA ASP A 195 -18.07 -34.37 23.40
C ASP A 195 -19.17 -34.69 22.37
N SER A 196 -19.36 -35.96 21.99
CA SER A 196 -20.32 -36.35 20.94
C SER A 196 -21.78 -36.00 21.27
N ILE A 197 -22.20 -36.24 22.52
CA ILE A 197 -23.54 -35.84 23.00
C ILE A 197 -23.68 -34.32 22.97
N GLN A 198 -22.64 -33.60 23.41
CA GLN A 198 -22.65 -32.14 23.44
C GLN A 198 -22.75 -31.55 22.03
N GLU A 199 -21.98 -32.07 21.08
CA GLU A 199 -22.00 -31.62 19.69
C GLU A 199 -23.32 -31.94 18.99
N MET A 200 -23.92 -33.10 19.26
CA MET A 200 -25.26 -33.42 18.77
C MET A 200 -26.32 -32.48 19.36
N CYS A 201 -26.26 -32.20 20.67
CA CYS A 201 -27.15 -31.22 21.31
C CYS A 201 -27.02 -29.82 20.70
N LYS A 202 -25.79 -29.37 20.43
CA LYS A 202 -25.53 -28.08 19.76
C LYS A 202 -26.15 -28.06 18.37
N THR A 203 -25.94 -29.12 17.60
CA THR A 203 -26.46 -29.26 16.23
C THR A 203 -27.99 -29.27 16.21
N LEU A 204 -28.62 -30.10 17.05
CA LEU A 204 -30.07 -30.18 17.14
C LEU A 204 -30.71 -28.88 17.61
N ARG A 205 -30.06 -28.14 18.53
CA ARG A 205 -30.58 -26.83 18.94
C ARG A 205 -30.64 -25.83 17.78
N VAL A 206 -29.63 -25.82 16.92
CA VAL A 206 -29.63 -24.98 15.70
C VAL A 206 -30.68 -25.46 14.71
N LEU A 207 -30.72 -26.77 14.43
CA LEU A 207 -31.69 -27.38 13.52
C LEU A 207 -33.13 -27.10 13.94
N ASN A 208 -33.47 -27.34 15.20
CA ASN A 208 -34.83 -27.10 15.71
C ASN A 208 -35.21 -25.61 15.66
N ALA A 209 -34.26 -24.70 15.86
CA ALA A 209 -34.52 -23.27 15.74
C ALA A 209 -34.85 -22.85 14.30
N VAL A 210 -34.18 -23.41 13.30
CA VAL A 210 -34.43 -23.08 11.88
C VAL A 210 -35.59 -23.85 11.27
N ARG A 211 -35.90 -25.05 11.80
CA ARG A 211 -37.08 -25.86 11.45
C ARG A 211 -38.38 -25.25 11.96
N HIS A 212 -38.34 -24.37 12.96
CA HIS A 212 -39.54 -23.72 13.49
C HIS A 212 -40.35 -23.04 12.37
N VAL A 213 -41.68 -23.15 12.44
CA VAL A 213 -42.60 -22.75 11.37
C VAL A 213 -42.43 -21.26 10.97
N GLU A 214 -42.13 -20.38 11.92
CA GLU A 214 -41.89 -18.95 11.67
C GLU A 214 -40.61 -18.66 10.85
N ILE A 215 -39.67 -19.61 10.83
CA ILE A 215 -38.41 -19.52 10.08
C ILE A 215 -38.52 -20.30 8.78
N GLY A 216 -39.10 -21.50 8.81
CA GLY A 216 -39.48 -22.27 7.63
C GLY A 216 -38.30 -22.89 6.87
N ILE A 217 -37.22 -23.28 7.56
CA ILE A 217 -36.05 -23.91 6.95
C ILE A 217 -35.91 -25.35 7.49
N PRO A 218 -36.62 -26.34 6.92
CA PRO A 218 -36.62 -27.72 7.38
C PRO A 218 -35.37 -28.47 6.90
N LEU A 219 -34.23 -28.19 7.53
CA LEU A 219 -32.97 -28.87 7.23
C LEU A 219 -32.89 -30.22 7.93
N SER A 220 -32.42 -31.23 7.22
CA SER A 220 -31.91 -32.45 7.84
C SER A 220 -30.51 -32.22 8.42
N ILE A 221 -30.05 -33.14 9.27
CA ILE A 221 -28.69 -33.08 9.80
C ILE A 221 -27.62 -33.23 8.70
N GLN A 222 -27.88 -34.03 7.67
CA GLN A 222 -26.95 -34.26 6.57
C GLN A 222 -26.86 -33.03 5.66
N GLN A 223 -28.00 -32.40 5.38
CA GLN A 223 -28.05 -31.12 4.67
C GLN A 223 -27.32 -30.02 5.45
N TYR A 224 -27.50 -29.95 6.77
CA TYR A 224 -26.79 -28.97 7.61
C TYR A 224 -25.27 -29.19 7.60
N LYS A 225 -24.81 -30.44 7.70
CA LYS A 225 -23.38 -30.80 7.62
C LYS A 225 -22.77 -30.40 6.27
N LEU A 226 -23.46 -30.64 5.16
CA LEU A 226 -22.99 -30.27 3.82
C LEU A 226 -23.07 -28.76 3.55
N LEU A 227 -24.16 -28.12 3.99
CA LEU A 227 -24.37 -26.69 3.82
C LEU A 227 -23.35 -25.88 4.61
N THR A 228 -22.98 -26.37 5.79
CA THR A 228 -22.18 -25.72 6.84
C THR A 228 -22.92 -24.58 7.57
N PRO A 229 -22.55 -24.29 8.84
CA PRO A 229 -23.21 -23.25 9.63
C PRO A 229 -23.06 -21.84 9.04
N SER A 230 -21.94 -21.55 8.38
CA SER A 230 -21.67 -20.23 7.79
C SER A 230 -22.64 -19.90 6.65
N VAL A 231 -22.94 -20.87 5.78
CA VAL A 231 -23.90 -20.68 4.69
C VAL A 231 -25.33 -20.60 5.24
N LEU A 232 -25.66 -21.36 6.29
CA LEU A 232 -26.95 -21.23 6.98
C LEU A 232 -27.14 -19.80 7.51
N ILE A 233 -26.13 -19.24 8.19
CA ILE A 233 -26.16 -17.88 8.70
C ILE A 233 -26.39 -16.88 7.55
N ASN A 234 -25.69 -17.02 6.43
CA ASN A 234 -25.90 -16.16 5.25
C ASN A 234 -27.31 -16.27 4.68
N ARG A 235 -27.91 -17.47 4.63
CA ARG A 235 -29.31 -17.66 4.21
C ARG A 235 -30.28 -16.97 5.16
N LEU A 236 -30.08 -17.08 6.47
CA LEU A 236 -30.89 -16.41 7.48
C LEU A 236 -30.80 -14.88 7.38
N ILE A 237 -29.60 -14.36 7.14
CA ILE A 237 -29.35 -12.93 6.93
C ILE A 237 -30.10 -12.42 5.68
N ASN A 238 -30.02 -13.16 4.58
CA ASN A 238 -30.72 -12.83 3.32
C ASN A 238 -32.24 -12.90 3.47
N ALA A 239 -32.75 -13.77 4.35
CA ALA A 239 -34.16 -13.85 4.72
C ALA A 239 -34.59 -12.82 5.79
N HIS A 240 -33.72 -11.85 6.11
CA HIS A 240 -33.91 -10.82 7.14
C HIS A 240 -34.19 -11.35 8.56
N LYS A 241 -33.78 -12.59 8.86
CA LYS A 241 -33.88 -13.19 10.20
C LYS A 241 -32.64 -12.88 11.05
N HIS A 242 -32.24 -11.59 11.12
CA HIS A 242 -30.97 -11.16 11.73
C HIS A 242 -30.83 -11.56 13.20
N LEU A 243 -31.90 -11.49 14.00
CA LEU A 243 -31.85 -11.85 15.42
C LEU A 243 -31.50 -13.34 15.62
N LEU A 244 -32.11 -14.23 14.83
CA LEU A 244 -31.84 -15.66 14.90
C LEU A 244 -30.41 -15.95 14.42
N ALA A 245 -30.00 -15.34 13.30
CA ALA A 245 -28.65 -15.47 12.78
C ALA A 245 -27.59 -15.04 13.82
N LEU A 246 -27.82 -13.91 14.50
CA LEU A 246 -26.92 -13.40 15.54
C LEU A 246 -26.80 -14.38 16.71
N ARG A 247 -27.94 -14.88 17.22
CA ARG A 247 -27.98 -15.84 18.33
C ARG A 247 -27.30 -17.17 17.98
N ILE A 248 -27.49 -17.66 16.75
CA ILE A 248 -26.82 -18.87 16.28
C ILE A 248 -25.31 -18.63 16.18
N SER A 249 -24.87 -17.50 15.62
CA SER A 249 -23.45 -17.14 15.55
C SER A 249 -22.81 -17.04 16.94
N GLU A 250 -23.47 -16.39 17.90
CA GLU A 250 -23.03 -16.32 19.30
C GLU A 250 -22.93 -17.71 19.92
N TYR A 251 -23.97 -18.53 19.74
CA TYR A 251 -24.03 -19.88 20.30
C TYR A 251 -22.92 -20.81 19.76
N LEU A 252 -22.60 -20.69 18.48
CA LEU A 252 -21.55 -21.47 17.82
C LEU A 252 -20.15 -20.85 17.95
N GLY A 253 -20.01 -19.67 18.58
CA GLY A 253 -18.74 -18.95 18.69
C GLY A 253 -18.21 -18.42 17.35
N MET A 254 -19.08 -18.16 16.38
CA MET A 254 -18.73 -17.66 15.05
C MET A 254 -18.65 -16.13 15.00
N ASN A 255 -18.01 -15.59 13.95
CA ASN A 255 -17.94 -14.15 13.76
C ASN A 255 -19.33 -13.55 13.48
N GLN A 256 -19.75 -12.61 14.34
CA GLN A 256 -21.03 -11.92 14.27
C GLN A 256 -21.00 -10.67 13.36
N GLU A 257 -19.82 -10.23 12.94
CA GLU A 257 -19.62 -9.04 12.10
C GLU A 257 -20.47 -9.09 10.84
N VAL A 258 -20.52 -10.23 10.15
CA VAL A 258 -21.29 -10.38 8.90
C VAL A 258 -22.79 -10.14 9.13
N VAL A 259 -23.33 -10.66 10.24
CA VAL A 259 -24.75 -10.50 10.60
C VAL A 259 -25.05 -9.03 10.89
N LEU A 260 -24.22 -8.41 11.73
CA LEU A 260 -24.41 -7.01 12.15
C LEU A 260 -24.22 -6.05 10.99
N MET A 261 -23.22 -6.25 10.14
CA MET A 261 -22.99 -5.44 8.93
C MET A 261 -24.16 -5.51 7.96
N HIS A 262 -24.69 -6.70 7.69
CA HIS A 262 -25.85 -6.80 6.82
C HIS A 262 -27.09 -6.16 7.47
N TRP A 263 -27.29 -6.36 8.77
CA TRP A 263 -28.38 -5.72 9.50
C TRP A 263 -28.28 -4.19 9.47
N THR A 264 -27.10 -3.60 9.72
CA THR A 264 -26.92 -2.15 9.68
C THR A 264 -27.20 -1.59 8.29
N CYS A 265 -26.66 -2.22 7.24
CA CYS A 265 -26.92 -1.81 5.86
C CYS A 265 -28.43 -1.88 5.53
N THR A 266 -29.09 -2.97 5.91
CA THR A 266 -30.54 -3.13 5.72
C THR A 266 -31.31 -2.06 6.50
N LYS A 267 -30.92 -1.79 7.75
CA LYS A 267 -31.58 -0.82 8.62
C LYS A 267 -31.45 0.61 8.08
N ILE A 268 -30.28 0.98 7.57
CA ILE A 268 -30.03 2.28 6.94
C ILE A 268 -30.92 2.45 5.70
N SER A 269 -30.95 1.45 4.81
CA SER A 269 -31.74 1.51 3.58
C SER A 269 -33.25 1.53 3.85
N ALA A 270 -33.72 0.81 4.87
CA ALA A 270 -35.14 0.78 5.23
C ALA A 270 -35.63 2.02 6.00
N SER A 271 -34.74 2.71 6.73
CA SER A 271 -35.15 3.72 7.73
C SER A 271 -35.15 5.15 7.19
N ALA A 272 -35.62 5.38 5.96
CA ALA A 272 -35.61 6.69 5.29
C ALA A 272 -36.26 7.83 6.09
N ALA A 273 -37.26 7.53 6.94
CA ALA A 273 -37.98 8.52 7.74
C ALA A 273 -37.30 8.90 9.08
N ILE A 274 -36.33 8.11 9.55
CA ILE A 274 -35.70 8.35 10.85
C ILE A 274 -34.58 9.39 10.69
N PRO A 275 -34.52 10.44 11.55
CA PRO A 275 -33.42 11.40 11.56
C PRO A 275 -32.05 10.75 11.78
N ASP A 276 -31.01 11.30 11.15
CA ASP A 276 -29.67 10.70 11.15
C ASP A 276 -29.06 10.55 12.55
N ALA A 277 -29.25 11.52 13.44
CA ALA A 277 -28.73 11.46 14.81
C ALA A 277 -29.35 10.30 15.61
N SER A 278 -30.67 10.16 15.58
CA SER A 278 -31.36 9.06 16.27
C SER A 278 -31.04 7.70 15.65
N LEU A 279 -30.87 7.64 14.33
CA LEU A 279 -30.46 6.42 13.65
C LEU A 279 -29.03 6.02 14.06
N LEU A 280 -28.11 6.98 14.17
CA LEU A 280 -26.75 6.75 14.64
C LEU A 280 -26.74 6.10 16.02
N ASP A 281 -27.50 6.62 16.99
CA ASP A 281 -27.57 6.07 18.34
C ASP A 281 -28.03 4.61 18.35
N ILE A 282 -29.05 4.28 17.55
CA ILE A 282 -29.55 2.91 17.39
C ILE A 282 -28.47 1.99 16.80
N LEU A 283 -27.72 2.47 15.80
CA LEU A 283 -26.66 1.70 15.15
C LEU A 283 -25.50 1.48 16.12
N LEU A 284 -25.02 2.52 16.82
CA LEU A 284 -23.93 2.43 17.78
C LEU A 284 -24.25 1.50 18.95
N ASP A 285 -25.50 1.51 19.44
CA ASP A 285 -25.96 0.61 20.50
C ASP A 285 -25.82 -0.87 20.14
N LYS A 286 -25.95 -1.22 18.86
CA LYS A 286 -25.80 -2.60 18.37
C LYS A 286 -24.39 -2.91 17.86
N LEU A 287 -23.73 -1.95 17.22
CA LEU A 287 -22.36 -2.13 16.70
C LEU A 287 -21.33 -2.31 17.82
N LYS A 288 -21.55 -1.72 19.00
CA LYS A 288 -20.67 -1.90 20.17
C LYS A 288 -20.56 -3.36 20.66
N LEU A 289 -21.49 -4.23 20.26
CA LEU A 289 -21.47 -5.66 20.60
C LEU A 289 -20.25 -6.37 19.98
N CYS A 290 -19.71 -5.87 18.87
CA CYS A 290 -18.51 -6.42 18.24
C CYS A 290 -17.35 -5.42 18.21
N LYS A 291 -16.27 -5.76 18.91
CA LYS A 291 -15.07 -4.92 19.07
C LYS A 291 -14.23 -4.74 17.79
N GLY A 292 -14.64 -5.31 16.66
CA GLY A 292 -13.85 -5.35 15.42
C GLY A 292 -14.54 -4.77 14.18
N ILE A 293 -15.79 -4.28 14.29
CA ILE A 293 -16.55 -3.83 13.13
C ILE A 293 -15.90 -2.61 12.48
N SER A 294 -15.81 -2.62 11.15
CA SER A 294 -15.40 -1.46 10.37
C SER A 294 -16.58 -0.51 10.16
N TYR A 295 -16.62 0.58 10.93
CA TYR A 295 -17.57 1.68 10.75
C TYR A 295 -17.44 2.31 9.35
N ALA A 296 -16.25 2.29 8.77
CA ALA A 296 -16.01 2.77 7.42
C ALA A 296 -16.90 2.07 6.37
N ALA A 297 -17.07 0.75 6.45
CA ALA A 297 -17.91 0.02 5.51
C ALA A 297 -19.40 0.40 5.66
N VAL A 298 -19.86 0.62 6.89
CA VAL A 298 -21.24 1.06 7.17
C VAL A 298 -21.47 2.48 6.66
N ALA A 299 -20.53 3.38 6.89
CA ALA A 299 -20.59 4.76 6.41
C ALA A 299 -20.58 4.85 4.87
N ALA A 300 -19.77 4.02 4.19
CA ALA A 300 -19.80 3.93 2.73
C ALA A 300 -21.18 3.49 2.20
N HIS A 301 -21.87 2.58 2.89
CA HIS A 301 -23.24 2.20 2.54
C HIS A 301 -24.26 3.31 2.83
N ALA A 302 -24.08 4.06 3.92
CA ALA A 302 -24.91 5.21 4.25
C ALA A 302 -24.81 6.32 3.19
N ASP A 303 -23.60 6.62 2.72
CA ASP A 303 -23.39 7.60 1.64
C ASP A 303 -24.04 7.14 0.33
N LYS A 304 -23.85 5.87 -0.07
CA LYS A 304 -24.52 5.27 -1.23
C LYS A 304 -26.04 5.29 -1.13
N SER A 305 -26.58 5.22 0.09
CA SER A 305 -28.02 5.34 0.36
C SER A 305 -28.52 6.80 0.38
N GLY A 306 -27.66 7.77 0.06
CA GLY A 306 -27.98 9.20 0.03
C GLY A 306 -27.89 9.93 1.38
N ARG A 307 -27.46 9.25 2.45
CA ARG A 307 -27.36 9.80 3.81
C ARG A 307 -25.95 10.27 4.15
N ARG A 308 -25.49 11.31 3.45
CA ARG A 308 -24.14 11.88 3.63
C ARG A 308 -23.84 12.34 5.05
N LYS A 309 -24.81 12.97 5.73
CA LYS A 309 -24.63 13.45 7.11
C LYS A 309 -24.40 12.29 8.08
N LEU A 310 -25.24 11.25 7.99
CA LEU A 310 -25.03 10.02 8.76
C LEU A 310 -23.66 9.37 8.46
N ALA A 311 -23.26 9.32 7.18
CA ALA A 311 -21.96 8.78 6.79
C ALA A 311 -20.81 9.53 7.47
N ALA A 312 -20.81 10.88 7.41
CA ALA A 312 -19.80 11.69 8.08
C ALA A 312 -19.76 11.44 9.61
N MET A 313 -20.93 11.34 10.27
CA MET A 313 -20.99 11.05 11.71
C MET A 313 -20.45 9.65 12.04
N LEU A 314 -20.75 8.63 11.23
CA LEU A 314 -20.24 7.27 11.44
C LEU A 314 -18.72 7.18 11.27
N VAL A 315 -18.14 7.99 10.39
CA VAL A 315 -16.70 7.99 10.12
C VAL A 315 -15.89 8.51 11.31
N GLU A 316 -16.42 9.42 12.12
CA GLU A 316 -15.78 9.88 13.35
C GLU A 316 -15.59 8.76 14.38
N HIS A 317 -16.37 7.67 14.29
CA HIS A 317 -16.25 6.50 15.15
C HIS A 317 -15.28 5.43 14.62
N GLU A 318 -14.74 5.58 13.40
CA GLU A 318 -13.73 4.63 12.87
C GLU A 318 -12.35 4.93 13.49
N PRO A 319 -11.77 3.98 14.27
CA PRO A 319 -10.50 4.22 14.95
C PRO A 319 -9.29 4.18 14.00
N ARG A 320 -9.43 3.61 12.80
CA ARG A 320 -8.32 3.42 11.86
C ARG A 320 -8.28 4.55 10.84
N SER A 321 -7.35 5.48 10.99
CA SER A 321 -7.17 6.61 10.06
C SER A 321 -6.98 6.19 8.61
N SER A 322 -6.30 5.06 8.36
CA SER A 322 -6.10 4.52 7.01
C SER A 322 -7.38 4.07 6.30
N LYS A 323 -8.45 3.78 7.03
CA LYS A 323 -9.79 3.51 6.47
C LYS A 323 -10.68 4.75 6.51
N GLN A 324 -10.53 5.55 7.56
CA GLN A 324 -11.29 6.78 7.78
C GLN A 324 -11.05 7.81 6.66
N ILE A 325 -9.79 8.07 6.32
CA ILE A 325 -9.40 9.15 5.41
C ILE A 325 -9.84 8.89 3.97
N PRO A 326 -9.58 7.71 3.35
CA PRO A 326 -10.09 7.42 2.00
C PRO A 326 -11.62 7.53 1.89
N LEU A 327 -12.33 7.22 2.98
CA LEU A 327 -13.78 7.31 3.01
C LEU A 327 -14.27 8.76 3.12
N LEU A 328 -13.66 9.60 3.96
CA LEU A 328 -13.95 11.04 4.00
C LEU A 328 -13.76 11.67 2.61
N LEU A 329 -12.69 11.31 1.91
CA LEU A 329 -12.45 11.74 0.54
C LEU A 329 -13.57 11.30 -0.41
N SER A 330 -14.06 10.07 -0.28
CA SER A 330 -15.16 9.57 -1.12
C SER A 330 -16.51 10.25 -0.85
N ILE A 331 -16.78 10.64 0.41
CA ILE A 331 -17.99 11.39 0.81
C ILE A 331 -17.92 12.86 0.34
N GLY A 332 -16.72 13.35 0.00
CA GLY A 332 -16.46 14.73 -0.44
C GLY A 332 -16.06 15.69 0.68
N GLU A 333 -15.83 15.18 1.89
CA GLU A 333 -15.42 15.93 3.07
C GLU A 333 -13.89 16.09 3.10
N GLU A 334 -13.35 16.80 2.11
CA GLU A 334 -11.90 16.94 1.87
C GLU A 334 -11.17 17.68 2.99
N ASP A 335 -11.81 18.70 3.57
CA ASP A 335 -11.21 19.53 4.61
C ASP A 335 -11.10 18.79 5.94
N THR A 336 -12.10 17.99 6.31
CA THR A 336 -12.01 17.12 7.48
C THR A 336 -11.04 15.97 7.22
N ALA A 337 -10.99 15.41 6.00
CA ALA A 337 -10.01 14.41 5.61
C ALA A 337 -8.57 14.91 5.79
N LEU A 338 -8.28 16.15 5.37
CA LEU A 338 -6.94 16.73 5.51
C LEU A 338 -6.60 16.98 6.98
N MET A 339 -7.56 17.45 7.80
CA MET A 339 -7.37 17.60 9.24
C MET A 339 -7.03 16.25 9.89
N LYS A 340 -7.85 15.21 9.67
CA LYS A 340 -7.63 13.88 10.25
C LYS A 340 -6.34 13.22 9.77
N ALA A 341 -5.93 13.46 8.51
CA ALA A 341 -4.65 13.00 7.99
C ALA A 341 -3.46 13.67 8.70
N THR A 342 -3.55 14.98 8.97
CA THR A 342 -2.50 15.66 9.73
C THR A 342 -2.45 15.21 11.19
N GLU A 343 -3.61 14.89 11.80
CA GLU A 343 -3.69 14.35 13.17
C GLU A 343 -3.17 12.90 13.27
N SER A 344 -3.30 12.10 12.21
CA SER A 344 -2.82 10.71 12.20
C SER A 344 -1.28 10.61 12.16
N GLY A 345 -0.59 11.69 11.76
CA GLY A 345 0.86 11.73 11.65
C GLY A 345 1.44 10.87 10.52
N ASP A 346 0.59 10.28 9.69
CA ASP A 346 0.99 9.42 8.57
C ASP A 346 1.18 10.26 7.31
N THR A 347 2.44 10.42 6.89
CA THR A 347 2.80 11.25 5.74
C THR A 347 2.16 10.75 4.44
N ASP A 348 1.97 9.44 4.28
CA ASP A 348 1.40 8.87 3.06
C ASP A 348 -0.09 9.20 2.95
N LEU A 349 -0.82 9.17 4.07
CA LEU A 349 -2.22 9.59 4.12
C LEU A 349 -2.38 11.09 3.87
N VAL A 350 -1.45 11.91 4.35
CA VAL A 350 -1.46 13.36 4.04
C VAL A 350 -1.23 13.58 2.54
N TYR A 351 -0.25 12.90 1.93
CA TYR A 351 -0.04 12.99 0.49
C TYR A 351 -1.23 12.48 -0.33
N LEU A 352 -1.89 11.41 0.11
CA LEU A 352 -3.11 10.90 -0.52
C LEU A 352 -4.17 11.98 -0.61
N VAL A 353 -4.44 12.68 0.50
CA VAL A 353 -5.42 13.77 0.55
C VAL A 353 -4.96 14.96 -0.30
N LEU A 354 -3.71 15.39 -0.16
CA LEU A 354 -3.16 16.51 -0.92
C LEU A 354 -3.30 16.30 -2.43
N PHE A 355 -2.91 15.13 -2.94
CA PHE A 355 -3.02 14.83 -4.37
C PHE A 355 -4.46 14.67 -4.84
N HIS A 356 -5.35 14.20 -3.97
CA HIS A 356 -6.78 14.16 -4.28
C HIS A 356 -7.35 15.57 -4.47
N ILE A 357 -7.13 16.46 -3.51
CA ILE A 357 -7.61 17.85 -3.56
C ILE A 357 -6.96 18.58 -4.74
N TRP A 358 -5.66 18.38 -4.97
CA TRP A 358 -4.92 19.03 -6.05
C TRP A 358 -5.47 18.70 -7.44
N ARG A 359 -5.95 17.47 -7.66
CA ARG A 359 -6.57 17.06 -8.93
C ARG A 359 -7.96 17.63 -9.15
N LYS A 360 -8.67 18.01 -8.08
CA LYS A 360 -10.11 18.30 -8.11
C LYS A 360 -10.42 19.78 -7.94
N ARG A 361 -9.66 20.51 -7.11
CA ARG A 361 -9.83 21.95 -6.88
C ARG A 361 -8.96 22.78 -7.82
N ALA A 362 -9.36 24.03 -8.03
CA ALA A 362 -8.52 25.00 -8.72
C ALA A 362 -7.24 25.30 -7.91
N PRO A 363 -6.11 25.63 -8.57
CA PRO A 363 -4.84 25.86 -7.88
C PRO A 363 -4.90 26.87 -6.72
N LEU A 364 -5.62 27.99 -6.89
CA LEU A 364 -5.73 29.03 -5.87
C LEU A 364 -6.51 28.57 -4.62
N GLU A 365 -7.60 27.83 -4.80
CA GLU A 365 -8.38 27.26 -3.68
C GLU A 365 -7.59 26.18 -2.94
N PHE A 366 -6.81 25.40 -3.68
CA PHE A 366 -5.90 24.42 -3.12
C PHE A 366 -4.81 25.10 -2.27
N PHE A 367 -4.20 26.17 -2.78
CA PHE A 367 -3.21 26.95 -2.05
C PHE A 367 -3.76 27.53 -0.76
N SER A 368 -4.96 28.13 -0.77
CA SER A 368 -5.58 28.64 0.47
C SER A 368 -5.86 27.52 1.49
N THR A 369 -6.29 26.35 1.01
CA THR A 369 -6.61 25.18 1.85
C THR A 369 -5.35 24.63 2.55
N ILE A 370 -4.22 24.62 1.85
CA ILE A 370 -2.93 24.17 2.38
C ILE A 370 -2.29 25.22 3.28
N GLN A 371 -2.38 26.50 2.93
CA GLN A 371 -1.82 27.61 3.69
C GLN A 371 -2.31 27.59 5.16
N ALA A 372 -3.58 27.25 5.36
CA ALA A 372 -4.19 27.14 6.68
C ALA A 372 -3.60 26.01 7.56
N ARG A 373 -2.86 25.05 6.98
CA ARG A 373 -2.39 23.83 7.65
C ARG A 373 -0.86 23.67 7.45
N PRO A 374 -0.02 24.09 8.42
CA PRO A 374 1.43 24.13 8.26
C PRO A 374 2.09 22.80 7.85
N LEU A 375 1.69 21.67 8.45
CA LEU A 375 2.26 20.37 8.14
C LEU A 375 1.96 19.92 6.71
N ALA A 376 0.72 20.13 6.26
CA ALA A 376 0.30 19.84 4.89
C ALA A 376 1.05 20.72 3.88
N ARG A 377 1.26 22.00 4.22
CA ARG A 377 2.07 22.94 3.44
C ARG A 377 3.51 22.48 3.30
N ASP A 378 4.16 22.15 4.40
CA ASP A 378 5.58 21.84 4.39
C ASP A 378 5.86 20.53 3.64
N LEU A 379 4.96 19.53 3.74
CA LEU A 379 5.00 18.32 2.92
C LEU A 379 4.79 18.62 1.44
N PHE A 380 3.80 19.45 1.10
CA PHE A 380 3.57 19.84 -0.30
C PHE A 380 4.76 20.58 -0.90
N VAL A 381 5.36 21.52 -0.15
CA VAL A 381 6.57 22.25 -0.56
C VAL A 381 7.74 21.28 -0.77
N THR A 382 7.92 20.31 0.13
CA THR A 382 8.98 19.30 0.01
C THR A 382 8.80 18.45 -1.25
N TYR A 383 7.59 17.99 -1.53
CA TYR A 383 7.26 17.27 -2.76
C TYR A 383 7.49 18.13 -4.02
N ALA A 384 6.99 19.36 -4.02
CA ALA A 384 7.06 20.26 -5.17
C ALA A 384 8.51 20.65 -5.51
N ARG A 385 9.39 20.81 -4.50
CA ARG A 385 10.83 21.04 -4.69
C ARG A 385 11.54 19.92 -5.45
N SER A 386 11.03 18.68 -5.37
CA SER A 386 11.64 17.53 -6.03
C SER A 386 11.06 17.26 -7.42
N TYR A 387 9.77 17.49 -7.63
CA TYR A 387 9.08 17.02 -8.83
C TYR A 387 8.37 18.10 -9.67
N LYS A 388 8.01 19.25 -9.07
CA LYS A 388 7.09 20.23 -9.68
C LYS A 388 7.44 21.67 -9.32
N HIS A 389 8.59 22.12 -9.80
CA HIS A 389 9.18 23.41 -9.43
C HIS A 389 8.40 24.63 -9.93
N GLU A 390 7.78 24.58 -11.12
CA GLU A 390 6.95 25.70 -11.63
C GLU A 390 5.75 25.98 -10.75
N PHE A 391 5.06 24.93 -10.29
CA PHE A 391 3.87 25.06 -9.46
C PHE A 391 4.20 25.61 -8.06
N LEU A 392 5.44 25.41 -7.61
CA LEU A 392 5.94 25.97 -6.35
C LEU A 392 6.15 27.49 -6.45
N LYS A 393 6.53 28.02 -7.62
CA LYS A 393 6.62 29.47 -7.84
C LYS A 393 5.24 30.11 -7.75
N ASP A 394 4.25 29.52 -8.44
CA ASP A 394 2.86 30.00 -8.40
C ASP A 394 2.30 30.00 -6.97
N PHE A 395 2.62 28.95 -6.20
CA PHE A 395 2.27 28.88 -4.79
C PHE A 395 2.88 30.05 -3.98
N PHE A 396 4.20 30.24 -4.03
CA PHE A 396 4.86 31.29 -3.26
C PHE A 396 4.47 32.71 -3.71
N LEU A 397 4.21 32.92 -5.00
CA LEU A 397 3.64 34.17 -5.51
C LEU A 397 2.25 34.42 -4.93
N SER A 398 1.40 33.40 -4.89
CA SER A 398 0.04 33.53 -4.34
C SER A 398 0.00 33.82 -2.84
N THR A 399 1.04 33.39 -2.11
CA THR A 399 1.15 33.56 -0.66
C THR A 399 1.95 34.80 -0.25
N GLY A 400 2.51 35.53 -1.22
CA GLY A 400 3.32 36.72 -1.01
C GLY A 400 4.75 36.44 -0.51
N GLN A 401 5.22 35.19 -0.60
CA GLN A 401 6.58 34.79 -0.21
C GLN A 401 7.57 35.01 -1.37
N LEU A 402 7.83 36.28 -1.68
CA LEU A 402 8.66 36.69 -2.82
C LEU A 402 10.11 36.19 -2.71
N GLN A 403 10.65 36.14 -1.50
CA GLN A 403 12.00 35.63 -1.24
C GLN A 403 12.16 34.17 -1.66
N ASP A 404 11.17 33.33 -1.40
CA ASP A 404 11.23 31.91 -1.75
C ASP A 404 11.18 31.72 -3.28
N VAL A 405 10.41 32.55 -3.99
CA VAL A 405 10.41 32.60 -5.46
C VAL A 405 11.79 32.99 -5.99
N ALA A 406 12.41 34.01 -5.39
CA ALA A 406 13.73 34.48 -5.78
C ALA A 406 14.81 33.40 -5.60
N PHE A 407 14.79 32.67 -4.47
CA PHE A 407 15.68 31.52 -4.25
C PHE A 407 15.46 30.41 -5.27
N LEU A 408 14.21 30.12 -5.64
CA LEU A 408 13.90 29.12 -6.67
C LEU A 408 14.43 29.51 -8.05
N LEU A 409 14.25 30.77 -8.47
CA LEU A 409 14.77 31.30 -9.74
C LEU A 409 16.31 31.30 -9.76
N TRP A 410 16.92 31.63 -8.63
CA TRP A 410 18.38 31.61 -8.50
C TRP A 410 18.91 30.17 -8.59
N LYS A 411 18.22 29.19 -7.96
CA LYS A 411 18.56 27.77 -8.11
C LYS A 411 18.42 27.27 -9.55
N GLU A 412 17.36 27.65 -10.27
CA GLU A 412 17.20 27.32 -11.70
C GLU A 412 18.34 27.86 -12.55
N SER A 413 18.81 29.08 -12.24
CA SER A 413 19.98 29.65 -12.93
C SER A 413 21.24 28.79 -12.76
N TRP A 414 21.36 28.08 -11.64
CA TRP A 414 22.47 27.17 -11.35
C TRP A 414 22.33 25.82 -12.06
N GLU A 415 21.10 25.30 -12.16
CA GLU A 415 20.83 24.08 -12.92
C GLU A 415 21.11 24.28 -14.42
N LEU A 416 20.78 25.46 -14.97
CA LEU A 416 21.16 25.86 -16.32
C LEU A 416 22.69 25.89 -16.52
N ALA A 417 23.46 26.21 -15.46
CA ALA A 417 24.92 26.21 -15.51
C ALA A 417 25.52 24.80 -15.54
N ARG A 418 24.83 23.81 -14.96
CA ARG A 418 25.26 22.39 -14.93
C ARG A 418 25.03 21.65 -16.24
N ASN A 419 24.23 22.20 -17.16
CA ASN A 419 23.95 21.56 -18.44
C ASN A 419 25.24 21.48 -19.30
N PRO A 420 25.61 20.30 -19.85
CA PRO A 420 26.83 20.14 -20.67
C PRO A 420 26.85 20.99 -21.95
N MET A 421 25.68 21.39 -22.44
CA MET A 421 25.50 22.30 -23.60
C MET A 421 25.67 23.79 -23.24
N ALA A 422 25.86 24.12 -21.95
CA ALA A 422 26.27 25.44 -21.49
C ALA A 422 27.81 25.57 -21.55
N SER A 423 28.41 25.23 -22.68
CA SER A 423 29.83 25.51 -22.92
C SER A 423 30.08 27.02 -23.04
N LYS A 424 31.34 27.42 -22.86
CA LYS A 424 31.81 28.82 -22.88
C LYS A 424 31.23 29.54 -24.12
N GLY A 425 30.42 30.59 -23.90
CA GLY A 425 29.82 31.39 -24.98
C GLY A 425 28.43 30.94 -25.46
N SER A 426 27.82 29.91 -24.85
CA SER A 426 26.49 29.40 -25.26
C SER A 426 25.36 30.44 -25.13
N PRO A 427 24.34 30.43 -26.02
CA PRO A 427 23.13 31.27 -25.93
C PRO A 427 22.36 31.16 -24.61
N LEU A 428 22.64 30.12 -23.81
CA LEU A 428 22.03 29.87 -22.51
C LEU A 428 22.49 30.82 -21.39
N HIS A 429 23.58 31.57 -21.59
CA HIS A 429 24.04 32.58 -20.62
C HIS A 429 23.09 33.79 -20.52
N GLY A 430 22.46 34.21 -21.62
CA GLY A 430 21.50 35.33 -21.62
C GLY A 430 20.25 35.04 -20.78
N PRO A 431 19.54 33.92 -21.01
CA PRO A 431 18.43 33.48 -20.16
C PRO A 431 18.81 33.31 -18.68
N ARG A 432 20.03 32.83 -18.41
CA ARG A 432 20.55 32.68 -17.04
C ARG A 432 20.71 34.04 -16.34
N ILE A 433 21.27 35.04 -17.01
CA ILE A 433 21.39 36.41 -16.47
C ILE A 433 20.01 36.99 -16.17
N LYS A 434 19.05 36.85 -17.09
CA LYS A 434 17.67 37.32 -16.89
C LYS A 434 16.98 36.68 -15.68
N LEU A 435 17.24 35.40 -15.39
CA LEU A 435 16.70 34.74 -14.20
C LEU A 435 17.30 35.30 -12.90
N ILE A 436 18.61 35.58 -12.91
CA ILE A 436 19.31 36.16 -11.75
C ILE A 436 18.87 37.62 -11.52
N GLU A 437 18.67 38.40 -12.59
CA GLU A 437 18.11 39.76 -12.51
C GLU A 437 16.69 39.76 -11.97
N LYS A 438 15.84 38.81 -12.39
CA LYS A 438 14.51 38.63 -11.81
C LYS A 438 14.57 38.26 -10.32
N ALA A 439 15.49 37.37 -9.93
CA ALA A 439 15.70 37.04 -8.52
C ALA A 439 16.16 38.26 -7.71
N HIS A 440 17.09 39.07 -8.25
CA HIS A 440 17.52 40.33 -7.65
C HIS A 440 16.34 41.28 -7.42
N ASN A 441 15.51 41.50 -8.44
CA ASN A 441 14.33 42.37 -8.36
C ASN A 441 13.32 41.90 -7.31
N LEU A 442 13.17 40.58 -7.11
CA LEU A 442 12.30 40.05 -6.07
C LEU A 442 12.90 40.21 -4.66
N PHE A 443 14.22 40.05 -4.52
CA PHE A 443 14.89 40.29 -3.23
C PHE A 443 14.88 41.76 -2.80
N THR A 444 14.92 42.71 -3.74
CA THR A 444 14.87 44.15 -3.42
C THR A 444 13.52 44.60 -2.87
N GLU A 445 12.44 43.87 -3.13
CA GLU A 445 11.12 44.17 -2.56
C GLU A 445 11.06 43.89 -1.04
N THR A 446 11.97 43.06 -0.52
CA THR A 446 12.06 42.71 0.90
C THR A 446 13.32 43.30 1.57
N LYS A 447 13.15 44.14 2.59
CA LYS A 447 14.29 44.79 3.30
C LYS A 447 15.23 43.83 4.03
N GLU A 448 14.79 42.60 4.30
CA GLU A 448 15.57 41.60 5.05
C GLU A 448 16.63 40.91 4.16
N HIS A 449 16.44 40.84 2.85
CA HIS A 449 17.31 40.11 1.90
C HIS A 449 18.22 41.02 1.07
N MET A 450 18.68 42.13 1.66
CA MET A 450 19.56 43.10 1.00
C MET A 450 20.93 42.51 0.62
N PHE A 451 21.41 41.52 1.37
CA PHE A 451 22.67 40.85 1.07
C PHE A 451 22.53 39.96 -0.18
N GLU A 452 21.48 39.13 -0.20
CA GLU A 452 21.16 38.22 -1.30
C GLU A 452 20.84 38.99 -2.58
N SER A 453 20.17 40.13 -2.47
CA SER A 453 19.96 41.06 -3.58
C SER A 453 21.27 41.54 -4.19
N LYS A 454 22.20 42.06 -3.38
CA LYS A 454 23.53 42.51 -3.85
C LYS A 454 24.36 41.37 -4.41
N ALA A 455 24.30 40.20 -3.78
CA ALA A 455 25.01 39.01 -4.26
C ALA A 455 24.49 38.53 -5.62
N ALA A 456 23.17 38.54 -5.84
CA ALA A 456 22.57 38.23 -7.13
C ALA A 456 22.95 39.27 -8.20
N GLU A 457 22.98 40.56 -7.84
CA GLU A 457 23.41 41.65 -8.73
C GLU A 457 24.87 41.49 -9.19
N GLU A 458 25.79 41.28 -8.25
CA GLU A 458 27.21 41.07 -8.56
C GLU A 458 27.42 39.77 -9.35
N HIS A 459 26.66 38.72 -9.04
CA HIS A 459 26.70 37.47 -9.81
C HIS A 459 26.26 37.67 -11.26
N ALA A 460 25.19 38.44 -11.52
CA ALA A 460 24.75 38.80 -12.87
C ALA A 460 25.80 39.64 -13.61
N LYS A 461 26.39 40.65 -12.95
CA LYS A 461 27.46 41.49 -13.52
C LYS A 461 28.70 40.68 -13.89
N LEU A 462 29.16 39.79 -13.01
CA LEU A 462 30.32 38.93 -13.26
C LEU A 462 30.06 37.98 -14.43
N LEU A 463 28.86 37.39 -14.52
CA LEU A 463 28.47 36.54 -15.65
C LEU A 463 28.43 37.31 -16.97
N SER A 464 27.90 38.54 -16.96
CA SER A 464 27.90 39.42 -18.13
C SER A 464 29.33 39.80 -18.56
N PHE A 465 30.19 40.13 -17.59
CA PHE A 465 31.60 40.43 -17.85
C PHE A 465 32.34 39.21 -18.41
N TRP A 466 32.12 38.03 -17.86
CA TRP A 466 32.75 36.81 -18.34
C TRP A 466 32.28 36.42 -19.75
N LEU A 467 31.00 36.65 -20.08
CA LEU A 467 30.48 36.48 -21.44
C LEU A 467 31.17 37.44 -22.42
N SER A 468 31.38 38.71 -22.03
CA SER A 468 32.13 39.66 -22.87
C SER A 468 33.58 39.24 -23.08
N LEU A 469 34.27 38.76 -22.05
CA LEU A 469 35.66 38.29 -22.16
C LEU A 469 35.79 37.04 -23.03
N SER A 470 34.81 36.13 -22.96
CA SER A 470 34.79 34.90 -23.76
C SER A 470 34.67 35.22 -25.26
N PHE A 471 33.80 36.16 -25.61
CA PHE A 471 33.70 36.72 -26.97
C PHE A 471 35.02 37.34 -27.44
N PHE A 472 35.72 38.06 -26.57
CA PHE A 472 37.03 38.65 -26.89
C PHE A 472 38.14 37.61 -27.08
N ASN A 473 38.10 36.49 -26.34
CA ASN A 473 39.11 35.43 -26.43
C ASN A 473 39.00 34.63 -27.72
N GLU A 474 37.79 34.51 -28.29
CA GLU A 474 37.57 33.96 -29.63
C GLU A 474 38.09 34.91 -30.73
N MET A 475 38.06 36.22 -30.46
CA MET A 475 38.54 37.28 -31.36
C MET A 475 40.07 37.46 -31.35
N LEU A 476 40.77 36.94 -30.32
CA LEU A 476 42.24 36.98 -30.16
C LEU A 476 43.00 36.07 -31.14
N ASN A 477 42.32 35.21 -31.91
CA ASN A 477 42.92 34.44 -33.01
C ASN A 477 42.98 35.23 -34.33
N THR A 478 42.54 36.49 -34.35
CA THR A 478 42.59 37.39 -35.50
C THR A 478 43.20 38.74 -35.09
N ASP A 479 44.07 39.29 -35.94
CA ASP A 479 44.95 40.45 -35.67
C ASP A 479 44.27 41.64 -34.95
N PRO A 480 44.85 42.18 -33.86
CA PRO A 480 44.21 43.18 -33.00
C PRO A 480 44.56 44.64 -33.38
N LEU A 481 44.60 44.96 -34.68
CA LEU A 481 44.93 46.33 -35.14
C LEU A 481 43.71 47.22 -35.43
N GLN A 482 42.47 46.76 -35.19
CA GLN A 482 41.27 47.57 -35.45
C GLN A 482 40.37 47.86 -34.24
N ALA A 483 40.71 47.40 -33.03
CA ALA A 483 39.87 47.63 -31.85
C ALA A 483 40.64 48.24 -30.67
N THR A 484 41.31 49.37 -30.88
CA THR A 484 41.74 50.24 -29.77
C THR A 484 41.68 51.71 -30.16
N ALA A 485 40.47 52.21 -30.34
CA ALA A 485 40.14 53.58 -29.95
C ALA A 485 39.05 53.45 -28.89
N GLU A 486 39.31 53.95 -27.68
CA GLU A 486 38.35 54.07 -26.57
C GLU A 486 38.11 52.83 -25.70
N SER A 487 39.07 52.45 -24.85
CA SER A 487 38.73 51.82 -23.56
C SER A 487 39.87 51.89 -22.55
N ASN A 488 39.66 52.69 -21.50
CA ASN A 488 40.29 52.71 -20.17
C ASN A 488 41.78 52.34 -20.05
N MET A 489 42.58 53.28 -19.50
CA MET A 489 43.97 53.08 -19.08
C MET A 489 44.17 51.80 -18.23
N SER A 490 43.19 51.42 -17.40
CA SER A 490 43.22 50.19 -16.59
C SER A 490 43.18 48.90 -17.41
N PHE A 491 42.52 48.92 -18.58
CA PHE A 491 42.42 47.76 -19.48
C PHE A 491 43.77 47.44 -20.13
N ARG A 492 44.55 48.48 -20.44
CA ARG A 492 45.89 48.34 -21.02
C ARG A 492 46.88 47.72 -20.03
N GLU A 493 46.84 48.13 -18.76
CA GLU A 493 47.71 47.57 -17.71
C GLU A 493 47.36 46.13 -17.38
N ALA A 494 46.06 45.80 -17.29
CA ALA A 494 45.58 44.44 -17.03
C ALA A 494 45.95 43.46 -18.16
N TRP A 495 45.87 43.87 -19.42
CA TRP A 495 46.27 43.04 -20.56
C TRP A 495 47.76 42.73 -20.57
N TYR A 496 48.61 43.72 -20.28
CA TYR A 496 50.06 43.51 -20.18
C TYR A 496 50.41 42.54 -19.05
N TRP A 497 49.74 42.64 -17.88
CA TRP A 497 49.90 41.67 -16.78
C TRP A 497 49.50 40.25 -17.22
N LEU A 498 48.32 40.09 -17.80
CA LEU A 498 47.81 38.77 -18.19
C LEU A 498 48.70 38.10 -19.24
N LYS A 499 49.20 38.86 -20.22
CA LYS A 499 50.07 38.35 -21.27
C LYS A 499 51.44 37.90 -20.73
N VAL A 500 52.01 38.61 -19.77
CA VAL A 500 53.28 38.24 -19.12
C VAL A 500 53.13 36.92 -18.34
N PHE A 501 52.07 36.79 -17.53
CA PHE A 501 51.82 35.55 -16.79
C PHE A 501 51.47 34.37 -17.70
N ALA A 502 50.70 34.60 -18.77
CA ALA A 502 50.37 33.55 -19.74
C ALA A 502 51.64 33.02 -20.44
N LEU A 503 52.50 33.92 -20.93
CA LEU A 503 53.76 33.54 -21.58
C LEU A 503 54.73 32.82 -20.61
N ALA A 504 54.81 33.27 -19.35
CA ALA A 504 55.61 32.61 -18.32
C ALA A 504 55.07 31.22 -17.94
N THR A 505 53.74 31.06 -17.88
CA THR A 505 53.10 29.76 -17.61
C THR A 505 53.33 28.76 -18.74
N ILE A 506 53.32 29.23 -19.99
CA ILE A 506 53.62 28.43 -21.20
C ILE A 506 55.13 28.17 -21.36
N ARG A 507 55.98 28.84 -20.56
CA ARG A 507 57.45 28.80 -20.63
C ARG A 507 58.03 29.23 -21.98
N ASP A 508 57.31 30.08 -22.71
CA ASP A 508 57.79 30.66 -23.97
C ASP A 508 58.63 31.92 -23.69
N TRP A 509 59.88 31.67 -23.30
CA TRP A 509 60.82 32.71 -22.89
C TRP A 509 61.30 33.59 -24.05
N ASP A 510 61.32 33.05 -25.27
CA ASP A 510 61.72 33.79 -26.48
C ASP A 510 60.66 34.82 -26.88
N ALA A 511 59.38 34.45 -26.79
CA ALA A 511 58.27 35.38 -27.00
C ALA A 511 58.19 36.43 -25.89
N LEU A 512 58.44 36.04 -24.63
CA LEU A 512 58.49 36.98 -23.50
C LEU A 512 59.64 38.00 -23.67
N GLU A 513 60.81 37.56 -24.13
CA GLU A 513 61.95 38.43 -24.38
C GLU A 513 61.68 39.42 -25.53
N LYS A 514 61.07 38.96 -26.63
CA LYS A 514 60.63 39.84 -27.72
C LYS A 514 59.60 40.87 -27.21
N PHE A 515 58.62 40.42 -26.46
CA PHE A 515 57.57 41.28 -25.89
C PHE A 515 58.14 42.36 -24.96
N SER A 516 59.20 42.06 -24.21
CA SER A 516 59.89 43.03 -23.35
C SER A 516 60.63 44.14 -24.12
N LYS A 517 60.96 43.91 -25.40
CA LYS A 517 61.77 44.81 -26.26
C LYS A 517 60.93 45.69 -27.19
N GLU A 518 59.67 45.33 -27.45
CA GLU A 518 58.83 46.02 -28.43
C GLU A 518 58.56 47.49 -28.08
N LYS A 519 58.20 47.81 -26.82
CA LYS A 519 58.08 49.17 -26.24
C LYS A 519 58.18 49.11 -24.71
N ARG A 520 58.57 50.20 -24.03
CA ARG A 520 58.57 50.25 -22.54
C ARG A 520 57.15 49.93 -22.02
N PRO A 521 56.95 48.85 -21.26
CA PRO A 521 55.63 48.45 -20.80
C PRO A 521 55.12 49.45 -19.73
N PRO A 522 53.84 49.88 -19.80
CA PRO A 522 53.27 50.83 -18.83
C PRO A 522 53.24 50.27 -17.40
N ILE A 523 53.26 48.94 -17.25
CA ILE A 523 53.29 48.21 -15.97
C ILE A 523 54.70 48.10 -15.34
N GLY A 524 55.75 48.61 -16.00
CA GLY A 524 57.13 48.42 -15.59
C GLY A 524 57.64 46.98 -15.79
N TYR A 525 58.86 46.70 -15.32
CA TYR A 525 59.50 45.38 -15.47
C TYR A 525 59.30 44.45 -14.26
N ARG A 526 58.66 44.94 -13.19
CA ARG A 526 58.38 44.16 -11.97
C ARG A 526 57.56 42.88 -12.24
N PRO A 527 56.47 42.91 -13.03
CA PRO A 527 55.67 41.70 -13.27
C PRO A 527 56.41 40.64 -14.11
N PHE A 528 57.34 41.07 -14.97
CA PHE A 528 58.23 40.17 -15.72
C PHE A 528 59.19 39.43 -14.79
N VAL A 529 59.72 40.12 -13.78
CA VAL A 529 60.62 39.54 -12.78
C VAL A 529 59.85 38.57 -11.88
N GLU A 530 58.68 38.95 -11.38
CA GLU A 530 57.84 38.09 -10.53
C GLU A 530 57.42 36.82 -11.29
N ALA A 531 56.96 36.94 -12.54
CA ALA A 531 56.58 35.79 -13.35
C ALA A 531 57.76 34.83 -13.65
N CYS A 532 58.97 35.35 -13.88
CA CYS A 532 60.17 34.50 -14.08
C CYS A 532 60.66 33.85 -12.77
N VAL A 533 60.54 34.55 -11.63
CA VAL A 533 60.91 34.01 -10.31
C VAL A 533 59.96 32.90 -9.90
N ASP A 534 58.65 33.09 -10.09
CA ASP A 534 57.63 32.08 -9.76
C ASP A 534 57.76 30.83 -10.65
N ALA A 535 58.21 31.00 -11.89
CA ALA A 535 58.50 29.88 -12.80
C ALA A 535 59.84 29.16 -12.52
N GLY A 536 60.66 29.68 -11.60
CA GLY A 536 61.94 29.09 -11.17
C GLY A 536 63.12 29.33 -12.12
N GLU A 537 62.96 30.14 -13.17
CA GLU A 537 63.97 30.38 -14.21
C GLU A 537 64.84 31.60 -13.88
N LYS A 538 65.93 31.35 -13.15
CA LYS A 538 66.85 32.37 -12.63
C LYS A 538 67.53 33.17 -13.75
N ASP A 539 67.93 32.51 -14.83
CA ASP A 539 68.67 33.13 -15.93
C ASP A 539 67.82 34.14 -16.73
N GLN A 540 66.51 33.89 -16.84
CA GLN A 540 65.58 34.79 -17.52
C GLN A 540 65.25 36.00 -16.65
N ALA A 541 65.08 35.81 -15.34
CA ALA A 541 64.84 36.91 -14.42
C ALA A 541 66.03 37.88 -14.33
N LEU A 542 67.28 37.40 -14.45
CA LEU A 542 68.49 38.24 -14.49
C LEU A 542 68.51 39.24 -15.66
N LYS A 543 67.78 38.99 -16.75
CA LYS A 543 67.68 39.93 -17.89
C LYS A 543 66.78 41.14 -17.59
N TYR A 544 65.85 41.01 -16.64
CA TYR A 544 64.86 42.03 -16.32
C TYR A 544 65.18 42.80 -15.03
N ILE A 545 65.86 42.18 -14.07
CA ILE A 545 66.22 42.81 -12.79
C ILE A 545 67.03 44.11 -12.94
N PRO A 546 68.05 44.20 -13.81
CA PRO A 546 68.79 45.46 -14.03
C PRO A 546 67.93 46.59 -14.60
N LYS A 547 66.77 46.27 -15.19
CA LYS A 547 65.85 47.23 -15.79
C LYS A 547 64.83 47.79 -14.78
N LEU A 548 64.85 47.33 -13.53
CA LEU A 548 64.04 47.88 -12.45
C LEU A 548 64.56 49.26 -12.04
N ALA A 549 63.68 50.26 -12.04
CA ALA A 549 64.03 51.63 -11.73
C ALA A 549 64.37 51.85 -10.25
N ASP A 550 63.73 51.11 -9.35
CA ASP A 550 63.95 51.22 -7.90
C ASP A 550 65.10 50.28 -7.44
N PRO A 551 66.18 50.82 -6.84
CA PRO A 551 67.24 50.03 -6.21
C PRO A 551 66.75 49.05 -5.13
N ARG A 552 65.65 49.38 -4.42
CA ARG A 552 65.08 48.51 -3.38
C ARG A 552 64.44 47.25 -3.96
N GLU A 553 63.57 47.41 -4.95
CA GLU A 553 62.93 46.27 -5.66
C GLU A 553 63.98 45.39 -6.35
N ARG A 554 65.06 46.00 -6.85
CA ARG A 554 66.19 45.30 -7.45
C ARG A 554 66.93 44.42 -6.44
N ALA A 555 67.19 44.94 -5.24
CA ALA A 555 67.84 44.20 -4.16
C ALA A 555 66.98 43.01 -3.68
N GLU A 556 65.66 43.21 -3.55
CA GLU A 556 64.71 42.13 -3.19
C GLU A 556 64.61 41.06 -4.28
N ALA A 557 64.61 41.46 -5.56
CA ALA A 557 64.58 40.52 -6.67
C ALA A 557 65.86 39.66 -6.77
N TYR A 558 67.05 40.27 -6.60
CA TYR A 558 68.31 39.51 -6.52
C TYR A 558 68.34 38.56 -5.32
N ALA A 559 67.74 38.96 -4.19
CA ALA A 559 67.62 38.12 -3.02
C ALA A 559 66.75 36.88 -3.27
N LYS A 560 65.61 37.03 -3.94
CA LYS A 560 64.71 35.92 -4.30
C LYS A 560 65.36 34.88 -5.22
N ILE A 561 66.31 35.30 -6.07
CA ILE A 561 67.06 34.41 -6.97
C ILE A 561 68.25 33.73 -6.29
N GLY A 562 68.68 34.25 -5.13
CA GLY A 562 69.79 33.72 -4.34
C GLY A 562 71.15 34.36 -4.63
N MET A 563 71.18 35.52 -5.29
CA MET A 563 72.39 36.25 -5.68
C MET A 563 72.79 37.26 -4.59
N ALA A 564 73.55 36.78 -3.59
CA ALA A 564 73.82 37.55 -2.37
C ALA A 564 74.73 38.77 -2.58
N LYS A 565 75.71 38.71 -3.49
CA LYS A 565 76.64 39.82 -3.76
C LYS A 565 75.92 40.98 -4.43
N GLU A 566 75.17 40.67 -5.47
CA GLU A 566 74.40 41.62 -6.28
C GLU A 566 73.24 42.23 -5.48
N ALA A 567 72.60 41.44 -4.62
CA ALA A 567 71.60 41.94 -3.68
C ALA A 567 72.21 42.92 -2.66
N ALA A 568 73.42 42.63 -2.14
CA ALA A 568 74.13 43.50 -1.20
C ALA A 568 74.58 44.82 -1.84
N ASP A 569 75.10 44.76 -3.07
CA ASP A 569 75.52 45.94 -3.82
C ASP A 569 74.33 46.83 -4.20
N ALA A 570 73.20 46.24 -4.62
CA ALA A 570 71.97 46.98 -4.91
C ALA A 570 71.35 47.61 -3.65
N ALA A 571 71.37 46.90 -2.51
CA ALA A 571 70.91 47.44 -1.22
C ALA A 571 71.82 48.56 -0.70
N SER A 572 73.14 48.46 -0.91
CA SER A 572 74.11 49.51 -0.58
C SER A 572 73.88 50.77 -1.41
N GLN A 573 73.60 50.63 -2.71
CA GLN A 573 73.22 51.76 -3.58
C GLN A 573 71.92 52.45 -3.12
N ALA A 574 71.00 51.72 -2.50
CA ALA A 574 69.76 52.27 -1.93
C ALA A 574 69.98 53.07 -0.63
N LYS A 575 71.20 53.02 -0.04
CA LYS A 575 71.56 53.63 1.27
C LYS A 575 70.60 53.25 2.41
N ASP A 576 70.05 52.04 2.35
CA ASP A 576 69.04 51.56 3.30
C ASP A 576 69.65 50.49 4.23
N GLY A 577 69.98 50.91 5.45
CA GLY A 577 70.61 50.05 6.46
C GLY A 577 69.69 48.95 7.00
N GLU A 578 68.37 49.14 6.94
CA GLU A 578 67.38 48.17 7.41
C GLU A 578 67.19 47.05 6.39
N LEU A 579 67.19 47.39 5.09
CA LEU A 579 67.13 46.41 3.99
C LEU A 579 68.34 45.48 4.00
N LEU A 580 69.55 45.99 4.27
CA LEU A 580 70.77 45.19 4.43
C LEU A 580 70.66 44.20 5.61
N GLY A 581 70.07 44.64 6.72
CA GLY A 581 69.81 43.78 7.89
C GLY A 581 68.84 42.63 7.58
N ARG A 582 67.76 42.91 6.85
CA ARG A 582 66.77 41.90 6.45
C ARG A 582 67.34 40.89 5.46
N LEU A 583 68.12 41.35 4.47
CA LEU A 583 68.79 40.48 3.49
C LEU A 583 69.84 39.58 4.14
N LYS A 584 70.56 40.07 5.18
CA LYS A 584 71.46 39.24 5.98
C LYS A 584 70.75 38.05 6.62
N LEU A 585 69.53 38.24 7.14
CA LEU A 585 68.73 37.15 7.72
C LEU A 585 68.31 36.14 6.63
N THR A 586 67.96 36.61 5.43
CA THR A 586 67.60 35.74 4.30
C THR A 586 68.77 34.87 3.84
N PHE A 587 70.01 35.37 3.94
CA PHE A 587 71.24 34.65 3.56
C PHE A 587 72.03 34.10 4.76
N ALA A 588 71.45 34.04 5.96
CA ALA A 588 72.15 33.70 7.21
C ALA A 588 72.83 32.32 7.21
N GLN A 589 72.39 31.40 6.36
CA GLN A 589 72.96 30.07 6.21
C GLN A 589 74.26 30.05 5.38
N ASN A 590 74.59 31.13 4.67
CA ASN A 590 75.80 31.24 3.86
C ASN A 590 76.79 32.22 4.51
N ALA A 591 77.75 31.68 5.26
CA ALA A 591 78.73 32.46 6.04
C ALA A 591 79.55 33.45 5.18
N ALA A 592 79.80 33.12 3.91
CA ALA A 592 80.50 33.99 2.97
C ALA A 592 79.62 35.14 2.44
N ALA A 593 78.30 34.97 2.40
CA ALA A 593 77.37 36.05 2.07
C ALA A 593 77.18 37.00 3.26
N ALA A 594 77.05 36.45 4.47
CA ALA A 594 76.85 37.23 5.69
C ALA A 594 78.00 38.21 5.97
N SER A 595 79.26 37.82 5.69
CA SER A 595 80.42 38.71 5.84
C SER A 595 80.45 39.87 4.84
N ILE A 596 79.86 39.69 3.65
CA ILE A 596 79.74 40.75 2.63
C ILE A 596 78.73 41.80 3.09
N PHE A 597 77.61 41.38 3.69
CA PHE A 597 76.64 42.30 4.28
C PHE A 597 77.20 43.05 5.50
N ASP A 598 78.05 42.43 6.33
CA ASP A 598 78.70 43.09 7.47
C ASP A 598 79.73 44.15 7.02
N THR A 599 80.59 43.81 6.05
CA THR A 599 81.58 44.77 5.51
C THR A 599 80.94 45.97 4.79
N LEU A 600 79.81 45.78 4.10
CA LEU A 600 79.09 46.86 3.44
C LEU A 600 78.29 47.73 4.42
N ARG A 601 77.68 47.13 5.46
CA ARG A 601 77.01 47.88 6.53
C ARG A 601 78.01 48.76 7.28
N ASP A 602 79.19 48.23 7.60
CA ASP A 602 80.23 48.98 8.30
C ASP A 602 80.75 50.14 7.43
N ARG A 603 80.87 49.96 6.10
CA ARG A 603 81.21 51.08 5.19
C ARG A 603 80.14 52.18 5.16
N LEU A 604 78.86 51.83 5.25
CA LEU A 604 77.75 52.80 5.28
C LEU A 604 77.70 53.55 6.62
N SER A 605 78.02 52.91 7.75
CA SER A 605 78.08 53.56 9.06
C SER A 605 79.28 54.52 9.19
N PHE A 606 80.41 54.23 8.54
CA PHE A 606 81.58 55.12 8.51
C PHE A 606 81.45 56.31 7.53
N GLN A 607 80.58 56.27 6.52
CA GLN A 607 80.32 57.39 5.61
C GLN A 607 79.29 58.41 6.13
N GLY A 608 78.62 58.12 7.26
CA GLY A 608 77.62 59.02 7.89
C GLY A 608 78.18 60.00 8.92
N VAL A 609 79.50 60.05 9.11
CA VAL A 609 80.20 60.98 10.02
C VAL A 609 81.31 61.68 9.21
N SER A 610 80.92 62.57 8.31
CA SER A 610 81.70 63.69 7.74
C SER A 610 80.76 64.66 7.05
#